data_AF-A0A842TL70-F1
#
_entry.id   AF-A0A842TL70-F1
#
_cell.length_a   1.000
_cell.length_b   1.000
_cell.length_c   1.000
_cell.angle_alpha   90.00
_cell.angle_beta   90.00
_cell.angle_gamma   90.00
#
_symmetry.space_group_name_H-M   'P 1'
#
loop_
_entity.id
_entity.type
_entity.pdbx_description
1 polymer ?
#
loop_
_entity_poly.entity_id
_entity_poly.type
_entity_poly.pdbx_seq_one_letter_code
_entity_poly.pdbx_strand_id
1 'polypeptide(L)'
;MLEIHLYGKFRELCEKSGPTDESVMSIKYKREETISGLLDRLDISPDNIGEIFLNYNPVELDEKIPDDSRIAIFPLGMHLLCGGQHMKGHGFIVSKKNKKMDYWNK
;
A
#
# COMPACT_ATOMS: atom_id res chain seq x y z
N MET A 1 12.44 -14.87 2.23
CA MET A 1 11.92 -14.44 0.90
C MET A 1 10.85 -13.40 1.12
N LEU A 2 10.67 -12.40 0.26
CA LEU A 2 9.60 -11.41 0.44
C LEU A 2 8.41 -11.71 -0.47
N GLU A 3 7.20 -11.57 0.07
CA GLU A 3 5.95 -11.72 -0.66
C GLU A 3 5.26 -10.36 -0.82
N ILE A 4 5.20 -9.86 -2.06
CA ILE A 4 4.69 -8.53 -2.37
C ILE A 4 3.35 -8.64 -3.08
N HIS A 5 2.31 -8.13 -2.42
CA HIS A 5 0.95 -8.04 -2.91
C HIS A 5 0.73 -6.67 -3.56
N LEU A 6 0.45 -6.67 -4.86
CA LEU A 6 0.32 -5.46 -5.67
C LEU A 6 -1.15 -5.21 -6.02
N TYR A 7 -1.57 -3.96 -5.91
CA TYR A 7 -2.95 -3.55 -6.14
C TYR A 7 -3.05 -2.46 -7.20
N GLY A 8 -4.24 -2.32 -7.80
CA GLY A 8 -4.52 -1.32 -8.83
C GLY A 8 -3.52 -1.39 -9.99
N LYS A 9 -2.97 -0.22 -10.38
CA LYS A 9 -1.99 -0.12 -11.48
C LYS A 9 -0.71 -0.93 -11.24
N PHE A 10 -0.33 -1.18 -9.98
CA PHE A 10 0.89 -1.94 -9.70
C PHE A 10 0.76 -3.43 -10.03
N ARG A 11 -0.46 -3.95 -10.25
CA ARG A 11 -0.67 -5.32 -10.73
C ARG A 11 0.03 -5.58 -12.06
N GLU A 12 0.27 -4.55 -12.87
CA GLU A 12 0.99 -4.64 -14.15
C GLU A 12 2.45 -5.07 -13.99
N LEU A 13 3.02 -4.96 -12.78
CA LEU A 13 4.37 -5.44 -12.47
C LEU A 13 4.44 -6.96 -12.25
N CYS A 14 3.29 -7.64 -12.15
CA CYS A 14 3.22 -9.10 -12.08
C CYS A 14 3.03 -9.71 -13.47
N GLU A 15 3.68 -10.86 -13.73
CA GLU A 15 3.46 -11.65 -14.95
C GLU A 15 1.99 -12.06 -15.12
N LYS A 16 1.28 -12.27 -14.00
CA LYS A 16 -0.15 -12.57 -13.94
C LYS A 16 -0.91 -11.41 -13.29
N SER A 17 -1.65 -10.67 -14.11
CA SER A 17 -2.37 -9.46 -13.69
C SER A 17 -3.86 -9.51 -14.05
N GLY A 18 -4.36 -10.69 -14.44
CA GLY A 18 -5.76 -10.88 -14.81
C GLY A 18 -6.73 -10.50 -13.68
N PRO A 19 -8.00 -10.18 -13.97
CA PRO A 19 -8.95 -9.71 -12.96
C PRO A 19 -9.18 -10.66 -11.78
N THR A 20 -9.00 -11.97 -12.02
CA THR A 20 -9.15 -13.04 -11.02
C THR A 20 -7.84 -13.52 -10.44
N ASP A 21 -6.71 -13.01 -10.94
CA ASP A 21 -5.40 -13.49 -10.53
C ASP A 21 -4.94 -12.80 -9.25
N GLU A 22 -4.14 -13.53 -8.47
CA GLU A 22 -3.35 -12.95 -7.40
C GLU A 22 -2.13 -12.25 -8.00
N SER A 23 -2.07 -10.93 -7.88
CA SER A 23 -0.90 -10.13 -8.27
C SER A 23 0.11 -10.11 -7.14
N VAL A 24 0.73 -11.26 -6.92
CA VAL A 24 1.74 -11.48 -5.88
C VAL A 24 3.09 -11.73 -6.55
N MET A 25 4.09 -10.96 -6.14
CA MET A 25 5.48 -11.10 -6.57
C MET A 25 6.32 -11.66 -5.42
N SER A 26 7.07 -12.72 -5.70
CA SER A 26 8.07 -13.24 -4.77
C SER A 26 9.46 -12.71 -5.14
N ILE A 27 10.11 -11.99 -4.22
CA ILE A 27 11.45 -11.46 -4.45
C ILE A 27 12.43 -11.86 -3.36
N LYS A 28 13.72 -11.86 -3.70
CA LYS A 28 14.78 -12.12 -2.71
C LYS A 28 14.81 -11.03 -1.65
N TYR A 29 14.85 -11.46 -0.39
CA TYR A 29 15.12 -10.61 0.75
C TYR A 29 16.54 -10.01 0.65
N LYS A 30 16.68 -8.76 1.10
CA LYS A 30 17.97 -8.09 1.28
C LYS A 30 18.09 -7.60 2.71
N ARG A 31 19.21 -7.93 3.36
CA ARG A 31 19.45 -7.54 4.76
C ARG A 31 19.48 -6.02 4.89
N GLU A 32 18.85 -5.50 5.95
CA GLU A 32 18.74 -4.07 6.26
C GLU A 32 18.04 -3.22 5.19
N GLU A 33 17.33 -3.83 4.23
CA GLU A 33 16.56 -3.09 3.22
C GLU A 33 15.36 -2.38 3.88
N THR A 34 15.17 -1.10 3.55
CA THR A 34 14.01 -0.32 3.97
C THR A 34 12.90 -0.38 2.93
N ILE A 35 11.69 0.07 3.29
CA ILE A 35 10.59 0.21 2.33
C ILE A 35 11.00 1.08 1.13
N SER A 36 11.68 2.21 1.35
CA SER A 36 12.19 3.05 0.27
C SER A 36 13.15 2.30 -0.65
N GLY A 37 14.12 1.56 -0.09
CA GLY A 37 15.07 0.79 -0.90
C GLY A 37 14.40 -0.33 -1.70
N LEU A 38 13.33 -0.92 -1.15
CA LEU A 38 12.49 -1.86 -1.89
C LEU A 38 11.76 -1.17 -3.06
N LEU A 39 11.16 0.00 -2.84
CA LEU A 39 10.45 0.74 -3.88
C LEU A 39 11.38 1.10 -5.05
N ASP A 40 12.58 1.58 -4.74
CA ASP A 40 13.62 1.85 -5.75
C ASP A 40 13.96 0.60 -6.57
N ARG A 41 14.04 -0.56 -5.91
CA ARG A 41 14.30 -1.85 -6.57
C ARG A 41 13.15 -2.32 -7.47
N LEU A 42 11.93 -1.93 -7.17
CA LEU A 42 10.74 -2.22 -7.96
C LEU A 42 10.47 -1.16 -9.04
N ASP A 43 11.29 -0.11 -9.12
CA ASP A 43 11.09 1.05 -9.98
C ASP A 43 9.73 1.76 -9.73
N ILE A 44 9.33 1.82 -8.45
CA ILE A 44 8.09 2.47 -8.02
C ILE A 44 8.44 3.78 -7.31
N SER A 45 8.09 4.91 -7.93
CA SER A 45 8.23 6.21 -7.26
C SER A 45 7.32 6.32 -6.02
N PRO A 46 7.83 6.81 -4.88
CA PRO A 46 7.02 7.10 -3.69
C PRO A 46 5.82 8.01 -3.94
N ASP A 47 5.91 8.93 -4.92
CA ASP A 47 4.81 9.84 -5.29
C ASP A 47 3.60 9.09 -5.88
N ASN A 48 3.80 7.85 -6.32
CA ASN A 48 2.75 6.98 -6.83
C ASN A 48 2.12 6.09 -5.76
N ILE A 49 2.55 6.17 -4.51
CA ILE A 49 2.10 5.33 -3.40
C ILE A 49 0.93 6.00 -2.66
N GLY A 50 -0.10 5.20 -2.38
CA GLY A 50 -1.18 5.58 -1.47
C GLY A 50 -0.94 5.06 -0.07
N GLU A 51 -0.76 3.74 0.06
CA GLU A 51 -0.53 3.06 1.35
C GLU A 51 0.40 1.86 1.17
N ILE A 52 1.20 1.56 2.20
CA ILE A 52 2.02 0.36 2.28
C ILE A 52 1.73 -0.32 3.61
N PHE A 53 1.60 -1.66 3.57
CA PHE A 53 1.48 -2.48 4.76
C PHE A 53 2.60 -3.52 4.80
N LEU A 54 3.31 -3.58 5.92
CA LEU A 54 4.29 -4.62 6.24
C LEU A 54 3.69 -5.52 7.31
N ASN A 55 3.55 -6.82 7.03
CA ASN A 55 2.95 -7.80 7.94
C ASN A 55 1.63 -7.29 8.55
N TYR A 56 0.75 -6.80 7.67
CA TYR A 56 -0.59 -6.27 7.98
C TYR A 56 -0.62 -4.93 8.75
N ASN A 57 0.52 -4.30 9.01
CA ASN A 57 0.59 -3.01 9.70
C ASN A 57 1.02 -1.89 8.74
N PRO A 58 0.46 -0.68 8.87
CA PRO A 58 0.92 0.47 8.10
C PRO A 58 2.38 0.78 8.46
N VAL A 59 3.17 1.20 7.47
CA VAL A 59 4.59 1.50 7.64
C VAL A 59 5.00 2.79 6.92
N GLU A 60 6.10 3.37 7.39
CA GLU A 60 6.79 4.50 6.77
C GLU A 60 7.91 4.01 5.83
N LEU A 61 8.44 4.92 5.01
CA LEU A 61 9.43 4.59 3.98
C LEU A 61 10.80 4.17 4.55
N ASP A 62 11.13 4.59 5.77
CA ASP A 62 12.38 4.27 6.45
C ASP A 62 12.32 2.97 7.28
N GLU A 63 11.13 2.36 7.40
CA GLU A 63 10.93 1.11 8.12
C GLU A 63 11.75 -0.02 7.48
N LYS A 64 12.43 -0.81 8.32
CA LYS A 64 13.22 -1.97 7.86
C LYS A 64 12.31 -3.16 7.60
N ILE A 65 12.64 -3.93 6.57
CA ILE A 65 11.89 -5.12 6.19
C ILE A 65 12.51 -6.34 6.89
N PRO A 66 11.77 -7.09 7.72
CA PRO A 66 12.20 -8.39 8.23
C PRO A 66 12.23 -9.44 7.10
N ASP A 67 13.03 -10.49 7.25
CA ASP A 67 12.92 -11.65 6.35
C ASP A 67 11.53 -12.30 6.45
N ASP A 68 11.13 -13.02 5.41
CA ASP A 68 9.83 -13.71 5.31
C ASP A 68 8.62 -12.79 5.53
N SER A 69 8.77 -11.51 5.19
CA SER A 69 7.71 -10.52 5.32
C SER A 69 6.74 -10.51 4.14
N ARG A 70 5.49 -10.20 4.48
CA ARG A 70 4.43 -9.89 3.53
C ARG A 70 4.28 -8.37 3.40
N ILE A 71 4.35 -7.85 2.18
CA ILE A 71 4.25 -6.43 1.88
C ILE A 71 3.07 -6.21 0.95
N ALA A 72 2.17 -5.29 1.27
CA ALA A 72 1.09 -4.87 0.38
C ALA A 72 1.29 -3.43 -0.04
N ILE A 73 1.24 -3.16 -1.35
CA ILE A 73 1.50 -1.84 -1.93
C ILE A 73 0.28 -1.36 -2.71
N PHE A 74 -0.27 -0.23 -2.28
CA PHE A 74 -1.44 0.40 -2.87
C PHE A 74 -1.04 1.67 -3.62
N PRO A 75 -1.54 1.89 -4.84
CA PRO A 75 -1.25 3.11 -5.59
C PRO A 75 -1.95 4.32 -4.98
N LEU A 76 -1.44 5.50 -5.31
CA LEU A 76 -2.01 6.78 -4.91
C LEU A 76 -3.50 6.83 -5.27
N GLY A 77 -4.32 7.29 -4.30
CA GLY A 77 -5.78 7.35 -4.43
C GLY A 77 -6.51 6.06 -4.06
N MET A 78 -5.80 4.96 -3.81
CA MET A 78 -6.36 3.73 -3.27
C MET A 78 -6.09 3.66 -1.76
N HIS A 79 -7.14 3.84 -0.96
CA HIS A 79 -7.07 3.83 0.50
C HIS A 79 -7.99 2.79 1.11
N LEU A 80 -7.55 2.12 2.18
CA LEU A 80 -8.41 1.24 2.94
C LEU A 80 -9.36 2.05 3.85
N LEU A 81 -10.65 2.01 3.53
CA LEU A 81 -11.66 2.89 4.16
C LEU A 81 -11.91 2.61 5.64
N CYS A 82 -12.15 1.35 6.02
CA CYS A 82 -12.56 1.01 7.38
C CYS A 82 -11.40 0.39 8.17
N GLY A 83 -10.97 -0.81 7.79
CA GLY A 83 -9.91 -1.53 8.50
C GLY A 83 -8.56 -0.78 8.49
N GLY A 84 -8.15 -0.22 7.35
CA GLY A 84 -6.90 0.54 7.27
C GLY A 84 -6.90 1.79 8.11
N GLN A 85 -8.02 2.53 8.12
CA GLN A 85 -8.15 3.71 8.99
C GLN A 85 -8.20 3.37 10.47
N HIS A 86 -8.79 2.24 10.84
CA HIS A 86 -8.72 1.76 12.23
C HIS A 86 -7.28 1.45 12.65
N MET A 87 -6.50 0.77 11.79
CA MET A 87 -5.10 0.42 12.08
C MET A 87 -4.17 1.65 12.17
N LYS A 88 -4.46 2.72 11.43
CA LYS A 88 -3.72 4.00 11.49
C LYS A 88 -4.12 4.89 12.67
N GLY A 89 -5.13 4.48 13.44
CA GLY A 89 -5.81 5.32 14.41
C GLY A 89 -6.80 6.28 13.75
N HIS A 90 -7.95 6.50 14.40
CA HIS A 90 -9.02 7.37 13.90
C HIS A 90 -8.62 8.85 13.69
N GLY A 91 -7.38 9.24 14.04
CA GLY A 91 -6.85 10.60 13.88
C GLY A 91 -6.67 11.07 12.43
N PHE A 92 -6.68 10.16 11.44
CA PHE A 92 -6.66 10.52 10.01
C PHE A 92 -8.05 10.80 9.43
N ILE A 93 -9.14 10.52 10.18
CA ILE A 93 -10.45 11.13 9.92
C ILE A 93 -10.43 12.50 10.58
N VAL A 94 -9.72 13.45 9.97
CA VAL A 94 -9.96 14.86 10.29
C VAL A 94 -11.38 15.12 9.83
N SER A 95 -12.33 15.22 10.77
CA SER A 95 -13.65 15.72 10.44
C SER A 95 -13.46 17.16 9.95
N LYS A 96 -13.24 17.35 8.65
CA LYS A 96 -13.53 18.64 8.04
C LYS A 96 -14.99 18.88 8.38
N LYS A 97 -15.24 19.90 9.21
CA LYS A 97 -16.57 20.40 9.62
C LYS A 97 -17.59 19.98 8.58
N ASN A 98 -18.58 19.17 8.98
CA ASN A 98 -19.70 18.68 8.16
C ASN A 98 -20.07 19.70 7.07
N LYS A 99 -19.43 19.60 5.90
CA LYS A 99 -19.87 20.35 4.74
C LYS A 99 -21.10 19.56 4.34
N LYS A 100 -22.30 20.14 4.56
CA LYS A 100 -23.53 19.53 4.07
C LYS A 100 -23.31 19.29 2.57
N MET A 101 -23.06 18.03 2.22
CA MET A 101 -23.03 17.61 0.83
C MET A 101 -24.48 17.52 0.42
N ASP A 102 -24.92 18.52 -0.34
CA ASP A 102 -26.16 18.40 -1.06
C ASP A 102 -25.90 17.47 -2.25
N TYR A 103 -26.26 16.20 -2.06
CA TYR A 103 -26.18 15.19 -3.10
C TYR A 103 -27.22 15.38 -4.21
N TRP A 104 -28.15 16.34 -4.03
CA TRP A 104 -29.33 16.48 -4.86
C TRP A 104 -29.48 17.86 -5.52
N ASN A 105 -28.59 18.83 -5.25
CA ASN A 105 -28.67 20.21 -5.76
C ASN A 105 -30.12 20.72 -5.82
N LYS A 106 -30.81 20.73 -4.67
CA LYS A 106 -32.20 21.21 -4.58
C LYS A 106 -32.29 22.52 -3.82
#